data_AF-A0A5S4WLY1-F1
#
_entry.id   AF-A0A5S4WLY1-F1
#
_cell.length_a   1.000
_cell.length_b   1.000
_cell.length_c   1.000
_cell.angle_alpha   90.00
_cell.angle_beta   90.00
_cell.angle_gamma   90.00
#
_symmetry.space_group_name_H-M   'P 1'
#
loop_
_entity.id
_entity.type
_entity.pdbx_description
1 polymer ?
#
loop_
_entity_poly.entity_id
_entity_poly.type
_entity_poly.pdbx_seq_one_letter_code
_entity_poly.pdbx_strand_id
1 'polypeptide(L)'
;MIVNFTIKAKVASRADASAYLKQPGDAVIVVRQAPRWLIMSCPCGCGSELPANLDRRAGPAWRLYESPNGTSVYPSVWRDTDCKSHFIIWRGKILLFGPRGDDWWLDEGELSDAELLDRVLETLSVREQSIEEISDQIAGSVPWDVLRCCRKLCGKGKAIEGSGQSKGRFRRR
;
A
#
# COMPACT_ATOMS: atom_id res chain seq x y z
N MET A 1 6.77 -7.50 -11.17
CA MET A 1 7.49 -6.39 -11.85
C MET A 1 7.52 -5.21 -10.90
N ILE A 2 8.66 -4.51 -10.81
CA ILE A 2 8.82 -3.31 -9.95
C ILE A 2 8.86 -2.08 -10.85
N VAL A 3 8.03 -1.09 -10.55
CA VAL A 3 8.05 0.22 -11.21
C VAL A 3 8.24 1.29 -10.14
N ASN A 4 8.98 2.36 -10.44
CA ASN A 4 9.13 3.45 -9.48
C ASN A 4 7.81 4.23 -9.36
N PHE A 5 7.43 4.56 -8.12
CA PHE A 5 6.31 5.45 -7.84
C PHE A 5 6.85 6.84 -7.50
N THR A 6 6.44 7.86 -8.25
CA THR A 6 6.92 9.23 -8.03
C THR A 6 5.76 10.21 -8.04
N ILE A 7 5.59 10.95 -6.93
CA ILE A 7 4.69 12.12 -6.92
C ILE A 7 5.41 13.28 -7.61
N LYS A 8 4.93 13.68 -8.77
CA LYS A 8 5.48 14.76 -9.59
C LYS A 8 5.02 16.13 -9.11
N ALA A 9 3.78 16.23 -8.65
CA ALA A 9 3.18 17.50 -8.24
C ALA A 9 2.00 17.31 -7.28
N LYS A 10 1.66 18.39 -6.57
CA LYS A 10 0.38 18.58 -5.88
C LYS A 10 -0.36 19.73 -6.59
N VAL A 11 -1.56 19.48 -7.12
CA VAL A 11 -2.31 20.42 -7.99
C VAL A 11 -3.72 20.69 -7.44
N ALA A 12 -4.37 21.77 -7.91
CA ALA A 12 -5.69 22.17 -7.44
C ALA A 12 -6.85 21.42 -8.14
N SER A 13 -6.64 20.98 -9.38
CA SER A 13 -7.69 20.33 -10.18
C SER A 13 -7.16 19.09 -10.92
N ARG A 14 -8.09 18.20 -11.32
CA ARG A 14 -7.73 17.03 -12.13
C ARG A 14 -7.19 17.41 -13.51
N ALA A 15 -7.68 18.51 -14.08
CA ALA A 15 -7.25 18.97 -15.41
C ALA A 15 -5.75 19.32 -15.44
N ASP A 16 -5.21 19.77 -14.32
CA ASP A 16 -3.79 20.13 -14.19
C ASP A 16 -2.89 18.89 -14.05
N ALA A 17 -3.46 17.71 -13.73
CA ALA A 17 -2.68 16.51 -13.43
C ALA A 17 -2.01 15.90 -14.66
N SER A 18 -2.72 15.81 -15.79
CA SER A 18 -2.25 15.14 -17.02
C SER A 18 -0.95 15.74 -17.59
N ALA A 19 -0.64 17.00 -17.27
CA ALA A 19 0.62 17.62 -17.64
C ALA A 19 1.85 16.92 -17.03
N TYR A 20 1.69 16.25 -15.88
CA TYR A 20 2.78 15.61 -15.12
C TYR A 20 2.84 14.09 -15.28
N LEU A 21 1.80 13.45 -15.81
CA LEU A 21 1.67 12.00 -15.91
C LEU A 21 2.28 11.50 -17.24
N LYS A 22 3.61 11.43 -17.32
CA LYS A 22 4.32 11.13 -18.58
C LYS A 22 4.79 9.69 -18.68
N GLN A 23 5.18 9.09 -17.56
CA GLN A 23 5.73 7.75 -17.49
C GLN A 23 4.88 6.86 -16.57
N PRO A 24 4.89 5.53 -16.78
CA PRO A 24 4.26 4.59 -15.84
C PRO A 24 4.76 4.81 -14.41
N GLY A 25 3.84 4.96 -13.46
CA GLY A 25 4.18 5.22 -12.05
C GLY A 25 4.37 6.69 -11.68
N ASP A 26 4.33 7.61 -12.65
CA ASP A 26 4.14 9.03 -12.35
C ASP A 26 2.78 9.24 -11.69
N ALA A 27 2.75 10.06 -10.64
CA ALA A 27 1.55 10.38 -9.90
C ALA A 27 1.46 11.86 -9.53
N VAL A 28 0.24 12.32 -9.31
CA VAL A 28 -0.10 13.68 -8.89
C VAL A 28 -1.15 13.59 -7.80
N ILE A 29 -1.04 14.44 -6.79
CA ILE A 29 -2.08 14.58 -5.75
C ILE A 29 -2.93 15.82 -6.06
N VAL A 30 -4.23 15.63 -6.19
CA VAL A 30 -5.17 16.74 -6.26
C VAL A 30 -5.55 17.16 -4.84
N VAL A 31 -5.26 18.41 -4.49
CA VAL A 31 -5.48 18.98 -3.16
C VAL A 31 -6.54 20.08 -3.24
N ARG A 32 -7.57 19.96 -2.41
CA ARG A 32 -8.59 21.01 -2.19
C ARG A 32 -8.83 21.16 -0.70
N GLN A 33 -8.02 22.01 -0.07
CA GLN A 33 -7.82 22.14 1.39
C GLN A 33 -7.21 20.89 2.06
N ALA A 34 -7.56 19.71 1.58
CA ALA A 34 -6.96 18.42 1.93
C ALA A 34 -6.77 17.56 0.66
N PRO A 35 -5.93 16.51 0.70
CA PRO A 35 -5.81 15.56 -0.41
C PRO A 35 -7.17 14.95 -0.77
N ARG A 36 -7.55 15.01 -2.06
CA ARG A 36 -8.82 14.46 -2.56
C ARG A 36 -8.61 13.28 -3.49
N TRP A 37 -7.61 13.37 -4.36
CA TRP A 37 -7.32 12.32 -5.34
C TRP A 37 -5.82 12.10 -5.44
N LEU A 38 -5.44 10.84 -5.63
CA LEU A 38 -4.17 10.47 -6.23
C LEU A 38 -4.48 10.06 -7.67
N ILE A 39 -3.88 10.73 -8.64
CA ILE A 39 -4.00 10.36 -10.06
C ILE A 39 -2.64 9.87 -10.52
N MET A 40 -2.60 8.67 -11.10
CA MET A 40 -1.35 8.06 -11.54
C MET A 40 -1.46 7.52 -12.96
N SER A 41 -0.35 7.54 -13.70
CA SER A 41 -0.25 6.81 -14.97
C SER A 41 -0.17 5.31 -14.70
N CYS A 42 -0.93 4.48 -15.43
CA CYS A 42 -0.97 3.04 -15.17
C CYS A 42 0.44 2.46 -15.17
N PRO A 43 0.85 1.79 -14.08
CA PRO A 43 2.19 1.20 -14.00
C PRO A 43 2.39 0.04 -14.98
N CYS A 44 1.29 -0.50 -15.51
CA CYS A 44 1.29 -1.51 -16.55
C CYS A 44 1.75 -1.00 -17.93
N GLY A 45 1.82 0.31 -18.15
CA GLY A 45 2.19 0.91 -19.43
C GLY A 45 1.06 1.05 -20.45
N CYS A 46 -0.20 0.76 -20.10
CA CYS A 46 -1.34 0.89 -21.02
C CYS A 46 -1.72 2.34 -21.39
N GLY A 47 -1.06 3.33 -20.80
CA GLY A 47 -1.26 4.76 -21.07
C GLY A 47 -2.49 5.39 -20.40
N SER A 48 -3.33 4.61 -19.71
CA SER A 48 -4.50 5.16 -19.00
C SER A 48 -4.14 5.75 -17.64
N GLU A 49 -4.82 6.83 -17.26
CA GLU A 49 -4.76 7.37 -15.90
C GLU A 49 -5.64 6.58 -14.93
N LEU A 50 -5.18 6.43 -13.69
CA LEU A 50 -5.90 5.80 -12.61
C LEU A 50 -6.15 6.80 -11.48
N PRO A 51 -7.42 7.17 -11.22
CA PRO A 51 -7.77 7.96 -10.06
C PRO A 51 -8.06 7.08 -8.84
N ALA A 52 -7.34 7.31 -7.76
CA ALA A 52 -7.63 6.75 -6.44
C ALA A 52 -8.20 7.85 -5.53
N ASN A 53 -9.38 7.62 -4.96
CA ASN A 53 -9.99 8.52 -4.00
C ASN A 53 -9.16 8.54 -2.71
N LEU A 54 -8.78 9.73 -2.23
CA LEU A 54 -8.14 9.92 -0.92
C LEU A 54 -9.09 10.52 0.12
N ASP A 55 -10.28 10.96 -0.30
CA ASP A 55 -11.25 11.60 0.55
C ASP A 55 -12.26 10.59 1.12
N ARG A 56 -12.08 10.26 2.40
CA ARG A 56 -12.97 9.37 3.15
C ARG A 56 -14.41 9.90 3.28
N ARG A 57 -14.64 11.20 3.07
CA ARG A 57 -15.99 11.79 3.10
C ARG A 57 -16.76 11.53 1.82
N ALA A 58 -16.06 11.26 0.71
CA ALA A 58 -16.64 11.03 -0.61
C ALA A 58 -16.95 9.54 -0.90
N GLY A 59 -16.50 8.62 -0.04
CA GLY A 59 -16.70 7.19 -0.18
C GLY A 59 -15.48 6.38 0.28
N PRO A 60 -15.37 5.10 -0.14
CA PRO A 60 -14.17 4.30 0.07
C PRO A 60 -12.94 5.05 -0.46
N ALA A 61 -11.90 5.12 0.36
CA ALA A 61 -10.72 5.91 0.06
C ALA A 61 -9.45 5.16 0.44
N TRP A 62 -8.44 5.35 -0.39
CA TRP A 62 -7.09 4.93 -0.09
C TRP A 62 -6.46 5.87 0.94
N ARG A 63 -5.61 5.30 1.77
CA ARG A 63 -4.77 6.01 2.73
C ARG A 63 -3.40 6.24 2.10
N LEU A 64 -2.97 7.50 2.12
CA LEU A 64 -1.65 7.93 1.66
C LEU A 64 -0.73 8.07 2.87
N TYR A 65 0.44 7.45 2.80
CA TYR A 65 1.50 7.54 3.81
C TYR A 65 2.74 8.10 3.17
N GLU A 66 3.17 9.28 3.59
CA GLU A 66 4.42 9.92 3.17
C GLU A 66 5.45 9.72 4.30
N SER A 67 6.60 9.13 4.00
CA SER A 67 7.68 8.87 4.95
C SER A 67 9.05 9.09 4.28
N PRO A 68 10.14 9.21 5.05
CA PRO A 68 11.50 9.25 4.48
C PRO A 68 11.83 8.02 3.62
N ASN A 69 11.23 6.86 3.90
CA ASN A 69 11.39 5.62 3.14
C ASN A 69 10.57 5.63 1.84
N GLY A 70 9.92 6.74 1.50
CA GLY A 70 9.08 6.89 0.33
C GLY A 70 7.59 6.85 0.63
N THR A 71 6.81 7.02 -0.43
CA THR A 71 5.34 7.08 -0.34
C THR A 71 4.74 5.68 -0.45
N SER A 72 3.73 5.41 0.37
CA SER A 72 2.93 4.19 0.31
C SER A 72 1.44 4.52 0.22
N VAL A 73 0.68 3.66 -0.46
CA VAL A 73 -0.78 3.80 -0.62
C VAL A 73 -1.44 2.48 -0.24
N TYR A 74 -2.45 2.55 0.61
CA TYR A 74 -3.15 1.37 1.14
C TYR A 74 -4.67 1.54 1.03
N PRO A 75 -5.45 0.50 0.68
CA PRO A 75 -5.04 -0.88 0.36
C PRO A 75 -4.48 -1.01 -1.07
N SER A 76 -4.39 -2.23 -1.60
CA SER A 76 -3.95 -2.47 -2.98
C SER A 76 -4.86 -1.77 -3.97
N VAL A 77 -4.33 -1.44 -5.14
CA VAL A 77 -5.11 -0.91 -6.25
C VAL A 77 -5.43 -2.05 -7.20
N TRP A 78 -6.72 -2.30 -7.40
CA TRP A 78 -7.21 -3.26 -8.40
C TRP A 78 -8.10 -2.50 -9.37
N ARG A 79 -7.71 -2.50 -10.65
CA ARG A 79 -8.60 -2.10 -11.74
C ARG A 79 -9.48 -3.27 -12.14
N ASP A 80 -10.79 -3.09 -12.06
CA ASP A 80 -11.78 -4.02 -12.61
C ASP A 80 -11.97 -3.83 -14.13
N THR A 81 -11.60 -2.67 -14.65
CA THR A 81 -11.67 -2.29 -16.06
C THR A 81 -10.28 -2.17 -16.74
N ASP A 82 -10.29 -2.07 -18.07
CA ASP A 82 -9.12 -1.90 -18.93
C ASP A 82 -8.06 -3.01 -18.80
N CYS A 83 -6.84 -2.64 -18.39
CA CYS A 83 -5.69 -3.54 -18.28
C CYS A 83 -5.77 -4.49 -17.08
N LYS A 84 -6.78 -4.35 -16.21
CA LYS A 84 -7.02 -5.17 -15.01
C LYS A 84 -5.80 -5.33 -14.10
N SER A 85 -4.91 -4.34 -14.10
CA SER A 85 -3.68 -4.37 -13.30
C SER A 85 -4.02 -4.40 -11.81
N HIS A 86 -3.36 -5.29 -11.07
CA HIS A 86 -3.39 -5.35 -9.61
C HIS A 86 -2.00 -5.09 -9.06
N PHE A 87 -1.88 -4.12 -8.15
CA PHE A 87 -0.60 -3.72 -7.59
C PHE A 87 -0.75 -3.08 -6.20
N ILE A 88 0.36 -3.02 -5.47
CA ILE A 88 0.51 -2.16 -4.28
C ILE A 88 1.51 -1.04 -4.56
N ILE A 89 1.38 0.04 -3.80
CA ILE A 89 2.35 1.13 -3.74
C ILE A 89 2.96 1.12 -2.34
N TRP A 90 4.25 0.85 -2.24
CA TRP A 90 4.94 0.69 -0.98
C TRP A 90 6.37 1.25 -1.09
N ARG A 91 6.74 2.16 -0.18
CA ARG A 91 8.08 2.76 -0.08
C ARG A 91 8.61 3.33 -1.42
N GLY A 92 7.76 4.08 -2.13
CA GLY A 92 8.11 4.68 -3.42
C GLY A 92 8.24 3.67 -4.57
N LYS A 93 7.82 2.43 -4.39
CA LYS A 93 7.77 1.40 -5.43
C LYS A 93 6.33 0.96 -5.70
N ILE A 94 6.08 0.58 -6.94
CA ILE A 94 4.88 -0.11 -7.39
C ILE A 94 5.25 -1.57 -7.61
N LEU A 95 4.56 -2.45 -6.92
CA LEU A 95 4.76 -3.90 -7.01
C LEU A 95 3.56 -4.47 -7.76
N LEU A 96 3.74 -4.77 -9.05
CA LEU A 96 2.69 -5.38 -9.86
C LEU A 96 2.62 -6.87 -9.56
N PHE A 97 1.41 -7.33 -9.22
CA PHE A 97 1.11 -8.74 -9.12
C PHE A 97 0.88 -9.31 -10.53
N GLY A 98 1.56 -10.40 -10.84
CA GLY A 98 1.24 -11.19 -12.02
C GLY A 98 -0.13 -11.89 -11.87
N PRO A 99 -0.59 -12.61 -12.90
CA PRO A 99 -1.86 -13.35 -12.85
C PRO A 99 -1.95 -14.40 -11.72
N ARG A 100 -0.83 -14.71 -11.04
CA ARG A 100 -0.77 -15.66 -9.93
C ARG A 100 -0.64 -15.02 -8.53
N GLY A 101 -0.56 -13.69 -8.43
CA GLY A 101 -0.53 -12.99 -7.14
C GLY A 101 0.61 -13.44 -6.21
N ASP A 102 1.85 -13.46 -6.70
CA ASP A 102 3.01 -13.89 -5.92
C ASP A 102 3.48 -12.82 -4.92
N ASP A 103 3.82 -13.26 -3.71
CA ASP A 103 4.23 -12.42 -2.58
C ASP A 103 5.77 -12.21 -2.52
N TRP A 104 6.44 -12.17 -3.67
CA TRP A 104 7.92 -12.04 -3.78
C TRP A 104 8.48 -10.78 -3.07
N TRP A 105 7.64 -9.76 -2.88
CA TRP A 105 8.00 -8.52 -2.21
C TRP A 105 8.21 -8.67 -0.69
N LEU A 106 7.85 -9.81 -0.09
CA LEU A 106 8.08 -10.08 1.32
C LEU A 106 9.57 -10.21 1.68
N ASP A 107 10.42 -10.52 0.71
CA ASP A 107 11.84 -10.78 0.96
C ASP A 107 12.72 -9.51 0.91
N GLU A 108 12.26 -8.41 0.29
CA GLU A 108 13.01 -7.13 0.26
C GLU A 108 12.97 -6.43 1.63
N GLY A 109 14.06 -6.40 2.41
CA GLY A 109 14.08 -5.77 3.73
C GLY A 109 15.34 -5.00 4.10
N GLU A 110 15.16 -3.95 4.89
CA GLU A 110 16.20 -3.12 5.48
C GLU A 110 16.36 -3.42 6.97
N LEU A 111 17.48 -2.98 7.56
CA LEU A 111 17.78 -3.13 9.01
C LEU A 111 16.68 -2.58 9.93
N SER A 112 15.93 -1.55 9.48
CA SER A 112 14.79 -0.97 10.20
C SER A 112 13.62 -1.95 10.41
N ASP A 113 13.61 -3.08 9.70
CA ASP A 113 12.53 -4.05 9.78
C ASP A 113 12.64 -4.95 11.01
N ALA A 114 13.79 -5.02 11.70
CA ALA A 114 13.94 -5.81 12.92
C ALA A 114 13.19 -5.19 14.11
N GLU A 115 13.38 -3.90 14.35
CA GLU A 115 12.69 -3.16 15.41
C GLU A 115 11.18 -3.15 15.19
N LEU A 116 10.74 -2.96 13.93
CA LEU A 116 9.33 -3.04 13.60
C LEU A 116 8.76 -4.45 13.80
N LEU A 117 9.52 -5.49 13.48
CA LEU A 117 9.10 -6.88 13.70
C LEU A 117 8.82 -7.15 15.19
N ASP A 118 9.66 -6.63 16.08
CA ASP A 118 9.49 -6.77 17.53
C ASP A 118 8.28 -5.97 18.03
N ARG A 119 8.12 -4.72 17.60
CA ARG A 119 6.92 -3.90 17.92
C ARG A 119 5.63 -4.57 17.44
N VAL A 120 5.64 -5.17 16.25
CA VAL A 120 4.49 -5.92 15.72
C VAL A 120 4.21 -7.14 16.58
N LEU A 121 5.23 -7.91 16.96
CA LEU A 121 5.07 -9.07 17.84
C LEU A 121 4.50 -8.70 19.22
N GLU A 122 4.93 -7.58 19.79
CA GLU A 122 4.42 -7.04 21.06
C GLU A 122 2.96 -6.59 20.94
N THR A 123 2.57 -6.04 19.78
CA THR A 123 1.21 -5.56 19.50
C THR A 123 0.21 -6.69 19.20
N LEU A 124 0.69 -7.84 18.71
CA LEU A 124 -0.16 -8.99 18.41
C LEU A 124 -0.81 -9.54 19.67
N SER A 125 -2.13 -9.68 19.62
CA SER A 125 -2.96 -10.25 20.68
C SER A 125 -3.32 -11.72 20.41
N VAL A 126 -3.94 -12.36 21.40
CA VAL A 126 -4.48 -13.73 21.26
C VAL A 126 -5.69 -13.82 20.32
N ARG A 127 -6.40 -12.71 20.09
CA ARG A 127 -7.53 -12.63 19.16
C ARG A 127 -7.05 -12.28 17.74
N GLU A 128 -7.83 -12.64 16.74
CA GLU A 128 -7.55 -12.23 15.35
C GLU A 128 -7.76 -10.72 15.17
N GLN A 129 -6.73 -10.05 14.68
CA GLN A 129 -6.72 -8.63 14.35
C GLN A 129 -6.48 -8.45 12.84
N SER A 130 -7.15 -7.47 12.26
CA SER A 130 -6.82 -6.98 10.92
C SER A 130 -5.47 -6.25 10.91
N ILE A 131 -4.86 -6.12 9.73
CA ILE A 131 -3.62 -5.36 9.57
C ILE A 131 -3.81 -3.90 9.97
N GLU A 132 -4.97 -3.33 9.67
CA GLU A 132 -5.32 -1.96 10.05
C GLU A 132 -5.36 -1.79 11.56
N GLU A 133 -6.03 -2.70 12.27
CA GLU A 133 -6.08 -2.69 13.75
C GLU A 133 -4.67 -2.77 14.37
N ILE A 134 -3.76 -3.55 13.79
CA ILE A 134 -2.39 -3.67 14.29
C ILE A 134 -1.58 -2.42 13.95
N SER A 135 -1.68 -1.91 12.72
CA SER A 135 -0.95 -0.73 12.26
C SER A 135 -1.35 0.54 13.02
N ASP A 136 -2.64 0.71 13.32
CA ASP A 136 -3.14 1.87 14.06
C ASP A 136 -2.58 1.95 15.50
N GLN A 137 -2.09 0.83 16.06
CA GLN A 137 -1.43 0.78 17.38
C GLN A 137 0.09 1.03 17.32
N ILE A 138 0.68 1.01 16.13
CA ILE A 138 2.13 1.15 15.95
C ILE A 138 2.38 2.50 15.27
N ALA A 139 2.73 3.50 16.09
CA ALA A 139 3.04 4.84 15.62
C ALA A 139 4.09 4.83 14.50
N GLY A 140 3.78 5.55 13.41
CA GLY A 140 4.64 5.68 12.23
C GLY A 140 4.65 4.47 11.29
N SER A 141 3.89 3.40 11.58
CA SER A 141 3.82 2.24 10.69
C SER A 141 2.91 2.49 9.49
N VAL A 142 3.24 1.81 8.39
CA VAL A 142 2.33 1.64 7.26
C VAL A 142 1.76 0.22 7.31
N PRO A 143 0.47 0.01 7.00
CA PRO A 143 -0.14 -1.32 6.94
C PRO A 143 0.65 -2.36 6.13
N TRP A 144 1.31 -1.96 5.04
CA TRP A 144 2.16 -2.87 4.26
C TRP A 144 3.37 -3.38 5.03
N ASP A 145 4.02 -2.53 5.84
CA ASP A 145 5.14 -2.95 6.67
C ASP A 145 4.67 -3.94 7.75
N VAL A 146 3.50 -3.67 8.33
CA VAL A 146 2.88 -4.54 9.34
C VAL A 146 2.48 -5.89 8.75
N LEU A 147 1.82 -5.91 7.59
CA LEU A 147 1.46 -7.15 6.88
C LEU A 147 2.70 -8.01 6.61
N ARG A 148 3.78 -7.37 6.15
CA ARG A 148 5.04 -8.05 5.91
C ARG A 148 5.64 -8.63 7.20
N CYS A 149 5.65 -7.86 8.29
CA CYS A 149 6.12 -8.32 9.60
C CYS A 149 5.27 -9.49 10.13
N CYS A 150 3.95 -9.41 10.04
CA CYS A 150 3.03 -10.46 10.44
C CYS A 150 3.32 -11.77 9.68
N ARG A 151 3.47 -11.72 8.35
CA ARG A 151 3.81 -12.89 7.54
C ARG A 151 5.18 -13.47 7.87
N LYS A 152 6.18 -12.62 8.14
CA LYS A 152 7.50 -13.07 8.65
C LYS A 152 7.38 -13.77 10.02
N LEU A 153 6.55 -13.24 10.92
CA LEU A 153 6.29 -13.87 12.23
C LEU A 153 5.56 -15.21 12.08
N CYS A 154 4.66 -15.36 11.12
CA CYS A 154 4.05 -16.64 10.78
C CYS A 154 5.10 -17.65 10.31
N GLY A 155 6.01 -17.26 9.41
CA GLY A 155 7.13 -18.12 8.98
C GLY A 155 8.07 -18.51 10.12
N LYS A 156 8.25 -17.64 11.13
CA LYS A 156 8.99 -17.93 12.37
C LYS A 156 8.17 -18.67 13.42
N GLY A 157 6.91 -19.01 13.13
CA GLY A 157 6.01 -19.70 14.05
C GLY A 157 5.62 -18.89 15.29
N LYS A 158 5.72 -17.55 15.28
CA LYS A 158 5.35 -16.65 16.39
C LYS A 158 3.95 -16.04 16.24
N ALA A 159 3.36 -16.12 15.05
CA ALA A 159 2.03 -15.62 14.75
C ALA A 159 1.28 -16.64 13.87
N ILE A 160 -0.05 -16.50 13.81
CA ILE A 160 -0.92 -17.33 12.99
C ILE A 160 -1.77 -16.40 12.10
N GLU A 161 -1.78 -16.66 10.80
CA GLU A 161 -2.71 -16.03 9.86
C GLU A 161 -4.01 -16.84 9.82
N GLY A 162 -5.15 -16.15 9.84
CA GLY A 162 -6.46 -16.77 9.65
C GLY A 162 -6.61 -17.40 8.26
N SER A 163 -7.57 -18.31 8.12
CA SER A 163 -7.88 -18.98 6.85
C SER A 163 -9.29 -18.61 6.35
N GLY A 164 -9.56 -18.86 5.07
CA GLY A 164 -10.87 -18.56 4.46
C GLY A 164 -11.23 -17.07 4.57
N GLN A 165 -12.35 -16.77 5.25
CA GLN A 165 -12.82 -15.39 5.48
C GLN A 165 -11.92 -14.59 6.43
N SER A 166 -11.11 -15.25 7.26
CA SER A 166 -10.13 -14.60 8.15
C SER A 166 -8.76 -14.42 7.50
N LYS A 167 -8.60 -14.76 6.21
CA LYS A 167 -7.31 -14.56 5.51
C LYS A 167 -6.89 -13.09 5.56
N GLY A 168 -5.62 -12.83 5.86
CA GLY A 168 -5.11 -11.48 6.11
C GLY A 168 -5.36 -10.93 7.52
N ARG A 169 -5.99 -11.70 8.42
CA ARG A 169 -6.04 -11.41 9.86
C ARG A 169 -4.98 -12.22 10.59
N PHE A 170 -4.42 -11.64 11.65
CA PHE A 170 -3.30 -12.23 12.38
C PHE A 170 -3.58 -12.26 13.88
N ARG A 171 -3.07 -13.29 14.55
CA ARG A 171 -3.02 -13.40 16.00
C ARG A 171 -1.66 -13.92 16.45
N ARG A 172 -1.31 -13.65 17.71
CA ARG A 172 -0.14 -14.23 18.35
C ARG A 172 -0.32 -15.74 18.51
N ARG A 173 0.78 -16.49 18.32
CA ARG A 173 0.80 -17.93 18.63
C ARG A 173 1.01 -18.16 20.11
#